data_AF-A0A143BMF5-F1
#
_entry.id   AF-A0A143BMF5-F1
#
_cell.length_a   1.000
_cell.length_b   1.000
_cell.length_c   1.000
_cell.angle_alpha   90.00
_cell.angle_beta   90.00
_cell.angle_gamma   90.00
#
_symmetry.space_group_name_H-M   'P 1'
#
loop_
_entity.id
_entity.type
_entity.pdbx_description
1 polymer ?
#
loop_
_entity_poly.entity_id
_entity_poly.type
_entity_poly.pdbx_seq_one_letter_code
_entity_poly.pdbx_strand_id
1 'polypeptide(L)'
;MAQTVAAPPPPPPPPIGTLHRAVATANGYDANAWWIETAHDLVLIDALMLRSDARALVAALRTTGKPLRAVFITHGHADHFGGLSTVRAAYPGVPIVATRATSNGMRVVHEQGMASNGWLRALGTEYDSTLLVPDRIVNSGDTLRMAGLTFIVRDYGPLEAQNNSVIAVPELNAVFTGDATVHGASFYVGTENAQHALTALPRVLADHPGKMTAYAGHYGPRPLDRTVADNLDQVRRLHATVALVGSDPANRAPNGDLTPPAKRQLLLLTALQTAERGDYGVGAVGMARFELPATIAAFIADSTRRTPPQTLAVRDAMRPLLFLAGHYDIGDITVGLGGLYLDATVETSRYRYQLTFSYDHVQRRYRVVSRDQISGLLDVFVGALEADGSLVLSNVEPGTHYLDAAGAKVFNRMRFTPKQEGCWMWVVETGRGSGEWTQPLEQQMCRRPLS
;
A
#
# COMPACT_ATOMS: atom_id res chain seq x y z
N MET A 1 -34.06 -55.77 -23.85
CA MET A 1 -34.38 -54.35 -23.54
C MET A 1 -33.15 -53.53 -23.87
N ALA A 2 -33.20 -52.72 -24.92
CA ALA A 2 -32.08 -51.87 -25.32
C ALA A 2 -32.01 -50.65 -24.38
N GLN A 3 -30.87 -50.47 -23.71
CA GLN A 3 -30.62 -49.31 -22.87
C GLN A 3 -30.39 -48.10 -23.77
N THR A 4 -31.29 -47.11 -23.69
CA THR A 4 -31.09 -45.78 -24.25
C THR A 4 -29.99 -45.08 -23.46
N VAL A 5 -28.82 -44.94 -24.08
CA VAL A 5 -27.74 -44.09 -23.58
C VAL A 5 -28.19 -42.64 -23.77
N ALA A 6 -28.35 -41.89 -22.68
CA ALA A 6 -28.69 -40.48 -22.73
C ALA A 6 -27.60 -39.71 -23.49
N ALA A 7 -28.02 -38.85 -24.41
CA ALA A 7 -27.09 -38.00 -25.17
C ALA A 7 -26.29 -37.11 -24.19
N PRO A 8 -24.98 -36.89 -24.47
CA PRO A 8 -24.17 -36.00 -23.66
C PRO A 8 -24.78 -34.59 -23.63
N PRO A 9 -24.64 -33.86 -22.51
CA PRO A 9 -25.16 -32.50 -22.40
C PRO A 9 -24.56 -31.62 -23.50
N PRO A 10 -25.34 -30.65 -24.03
CA PRO A 10 -24.84 -29.73 -25.05
C PRO A 10 -23.58 -29.00 -24.52
N PRO A 11 -22.61 -28.70 -25.39
CA PRO A 11 -21.44 -27.94 -24.99
C PRO A 11 -21.89 -26.58 -24.42
N PRO A 12 -21.17 -26.05 -23.42
CA PRO A 12 -21.49 -24.74 -22.87
C PRO A 12 -21.52 -23.69 -23.99
N PRO A 13 -22.43 -22.70 -23.92
CA PRO A 13 -22.44 -21.62 -24.90
C PRO A 13 -21.05 -20.96 -24.94
N PRO A 14 -20.58 -20.54 -26.14
CA PRO A 14 -19.29 -19.87 -26.26
C PRO A 14 -19.24 -18.64 -25.33
N PRO A 15 -18.05 -18.28 -24.80
CA PRO A 15 -17.91 -17.10 -23.97
C PRO A 15 -18.47 -15.87 -24.69
N ILE A 16 -19.31 -15.09 -24.01
CA ILE A 16 -19.95 -13.89 -24.59
C ILE A 16 -18.90 -12.80 -24.90
N GLY A 17 -17.75 -12.85 -24.22
CA GLY A 17 -16.55 -12.08 -24.53
C GLY A 17 -15.33 -12.53 -23.72
N THR A 18 -14.14 -12.14 -24.15
CA THR A 18 -12.86 -12.37 -23.47
C THR A 18 -12.40 -11.09 -22.78
N LEU A 19 -11.86 -11.21 -21.57
CA LEU A 19 -11.32 -10.09 -20.80
C LEU A 19 -9.81 -10.04 -20.96
N HIS A 20 -9.29 -8.86 -21.23
CA HIS A 20 -7.88 -8.62 -21.39
C HIS A 20 -7.45 -7.42 -20.55
N ARG A 21 -6.16 -7.38 -20.20
CA ARG A 21 -5.56 -6.36 -19.35
C ARG A 21 -4.31 -5.81 -19.99
N ALA A 22 -4.22 -4.49 -20.06
CA ALA A 22 -2.95 -3.77 -20.22
C ALA A 22 -2.56 -3.21 -18.84
N VAL A 23 -1.29 -3.35 -18.49
CA VAL A 23 -0.72 -2.79 -17.27
C VAL A 23 0.27 -1.70 -17.70
N ALA A 24 0.13 -0.50 -17.16
CA ALA A 24 1.06 0.59 -17.39
C ALA A 24 2.44 0.25 -16.82
N THR A 25 3.44 1.02 -17.23
CA THR A 25 4.75 1.00 -16.56
C THR A 25 4.66 1.55 -15.15
N ALA A 26 5.71 1.34 -14.34
CA ALA A 26 5.82 1.93 -13.01
C ALA A 26 5.67 3.47 -12.99
N ASN A 27 6.11 4.16 -14.06
CA ASN A 27 5.91 5.62 -14.20
C ASN A 27 4.45 6.00 -14.52
N GLY A 28 3.66 5.05 -15.02
CA GLY A 28 2.22 5.11 -15.16
C GLY A 28 1.49 4.47 -13.98
N TYR A 29 2.14 4.34 -12.82
CA TYR A 29 1.61 3.80 -11.57
C TYR A 29 1.09 2.36 -11.63
N ASP A 30 1.59 1.57 -12.59
CA ASP A 30 1.13 0.19 -12.81
C ASP A 30 -0.41 0.09 -12.95
N ALA A 31 -1.04 1.17 -13.43
CA ALA A 31 -2.47 1.26 -13.66
C ALA A 31 -2.92 0.28 -14.74
N ASN A 32 -4.11 -0.27 -14.58
CA ASN A 32 -4.74 -1.18 -15.49
C ASN A 32 -5.69 -0.43 -16.42
N ALA A 33 -5.64 -0.81 -17.69
CA ALA A 33 -6.76 -0.64 -18.60
C ALA A 33 -7.28 -2.04 -18.96
N TRP A 34 -8.59 -2.22 -18.87
CA TRP A 34 -9.24 -3.49 -19.21
C TRP A 34 -10.00 -3.33 -20.51
N TRP A 35 -10.00 -4.34 -21.37
CA TRP A 35 -10.94 -4.37 -22.47
C TRP A 35 -11.66 -5.70 -22.58
N ILE A 36 -12.90 -5.60 -23.03
CA ILE A 36 -13.76 -6.73 -23.34
C ILE A 36 -13.73 -6.91 -24.84
N GLU A 37 -13.31 -8.08 -25.30
CA GLU A 37 -13.34 -8.49 -26.68
C GLU A 37 -14.52 -9.44 -26.92
N THR A 38 -15.52 -8.99 -27.67
CA THR A 38 -16.65 -9.82 -28.10
C THR A 38 -16.41 -10.34 -29.51
N ALA A 39 -17.38 -11.06 -30.11
CA ALA A 39 -17.25 -11.56 -31.48
C ALA A 39 -16.95 -10.45 -32.50
N HIS A 40 -17.51 -9.25 -32.32
CA HIS A 40 -17.45 -8.18 -33.32
C HIS A 40 -16.90 -6.86 -32.81
N ASP A 41 -16.84 -6.66 -31.49
CA ASP A 41 -16.66 -5.35 -30.90
C ASP A 41 -15.72 -5.39 -29.70
N LEU A 42 -15.04 -4.26 -29.44
CA LEU A 42 -14.28 -4.01 -28.22
C LEU A 42 -15.01 -2.98 -27.34
N VAL A 43 -14.88 -3.12 -26.03
CA VAL A 43 -15.21 -2.07 -25.05
C VAL A 43 -14.03 -1.90 -24.10
N LEU A 44 -13.55 -0.66 -23.95
CA LEU A 44 -12.40 -0.33 -23.12
C LEU A 44 -12.88 0.29 -21.80
N ILE A 45 -12.21 -0.06 -20.70
CA ILE A 45 -12.37 0.52 -19.37
C ILE A 45 -11.02 1.11 -18.96
N ASP A 46 -11.00 2.42 -18.75
CA ASP A 46 -9.83 3.27 -18.51
C ASP A 46 -8.80 3.28 -19.67
N ALA A 47 -7.92 4.28 -19.67
CA ALA A 47 -7.08 4.63 -20.81
C ALA A 47 -5.60 4.86 -20.46
N LEU A 48 -5.17 4.49 -19.24
CA LEU A 48 -3.81 4.70 -18.72
C LEU A 48 -3.43 6.20 -18.61
N MET A 49 -2.23 6.50 -18.10
CA MET A 49 -1.74 7.88 -18.00
C MET A 49 -0.90 8.31 -19.21
N LEU A 50 0.17 7.55 -19.46
CA LEU A 50 1.26 7.96 -20.33
C LEU A 50 0.92 7.67 -21.80
N ARG A 51 1.34 8.54 -22.70
CA ARG A 51 1.17 8.33 -24.14
C ARG A 51 1.86 7.05 -24.61
N SER A 52 3.03 6.70 -24.06
CA SER A 52 3.71 5.43 -24.39
C SER A 52 2.88 4.21 -24.02
N ASP A 53 2.37 4.16 -22.79
CA ASP A 53 1.49 3.10 -22.31
C ASP A 53 0.20 3.02 -23.13
N ALA A 54 -0.44 4.16 -23.40
CA ALA A 54 -1.65 4.23 -24.22
C ALA A 54 -1.40 3.82 -25.69
N ARG A 55 -0.22 4.09 -26.26
CA ARG A 55 0.17 3.60 -27.60
C ARG A 55 0.30 2.08 -27.62
N ALA A 56 0.88 1.49 -26.57
CA ALA A 56 0.97 0.03 -26.43
C ALA A 56 -0.42 -0.61 -26.28
N LEU A 57 -1.30 -0.01 -25.48
CA LEU A 57 -2.71 -0.40 -25.37
C LEU A 57 -3.42 -0.34 -26.73
N VAL A 58 -3.30 0.77 -27.45
CA VAL A 58 -3.89 0.93 -28.81
C VAL A 58 -3.35 -0.12 -29.77
N ALA A 59 -2.05 -0.42 -29.73
CA ALA A 59 -1.46 -1.46 -30.57
C ALA A 59 -2.11 -2.82 -30.28
N ALA A 60 -2.31 -3.18 -29.01
CA ALA A 60 -3.00 -4.39 -28.60
C ALA A 60 -4.48 -4.42 -29.05
N LEU A 61 -5.21 -3.30 -28.92
CA LEU A 61 -6.60 -3.23 -29.41
C LEU A 61 -6.68 -3.42 -30.93
N ARG A 62 -5.72 -2.88 -31.68
CA ARG A 62 -5.68 -2.97 -33.15
C ARG A 62 -5.38 -4.37 -33.68
N THR A 63 -4.67 -5.21 -32.94
CA THR A 63 -4.38 -6.60 -33.38
C THR A 63 -5.66 -7.43 -33.52
N THR A 64 -6.73 -7.06 -32.83
CA THR A 64 -8.04 -7.74 -32.91
C THR A 64 -8.76 -7.49 -34.23
N GLY A 65 -8.43 -6.40 -34.95
CA GLY A 65 -9.16 -5.95 -36.13
C GLY A 65 -10.60 -5.47 -35.87
N LYS A 66 -11.02 -5.36 -34.59
CA LYS A 66 -12.40 -5.04 -34.21
C LYS A 66 -12.58 -3.54 -33.90
N PRO A 67 -13.77 -2.96 -34.20
CA PRO A 67 -14.11 -1.61 -33.80
C PRO A 67 -14.21 -1.46 -32.27
N LEU A 68 -13.71 -0.34 -31.75
CA LEU A 68 -13.91 0.06 -30.36
C LEU A 68 -15.24 0.81 -30.21
N ARG A 69 -16.15 0.27 -29.41
CA ARG A 69 -17.53 0.78 -29.28
C ARG A 69 -17.69 1.87 -28.23
N ALA A 70 -16.92 1.81 -27.16
CA ALA A 70 -16.92 2.82 -26.11
C ALA A 70 -15.65 2.72 -25.28
N VAL A 71 -15.32 3.82 -24.61
CA VAL A 71 -14.35 3.88 -23.52
C VAL A 71 -15.10 4.34 -22.27
N PHE A 72 -15.13 3.51 -21.22
CA PHE A 72 -15.63 3.93 -19.91
C PHE A 72 -14.47 4.44 -19.06
N ILE A 73 -14.69 5.54 -18.33
CA ILE A 73 -13.74 6.03 -17.31
C ILE A 73 -14.34 5.80 -15.93
N THR A 74 -13.62 5.08 -15.08
CA THR A 74 -14.06 4.70 -13.74
C THR A 74 -14.07 5.89 -12.80
N HIS A 75 -12.99 6.68 -12.79
CA HIS A 75 -12.86 7.81 -11.88
C HIS A 75 -11.87 8.90 -12.37
N GLY A 76 -11.68 9.93 -11.55
CA GLY A 76 -11.07 11.19 -11.94
C GLY A 76 -9.55 11.25 -11.86
N HIS A 77 -8.84 10.14 -11.59
CA HIS A 77 -7.38 10.14 -11.52
C HIS A 77 -6.73 9.99 -12.89
N ALA A 78 -5.61 10.69 -13.10
CA ALA A 78 -5.04 10.91 -14.43
C ALA A 78 -4.45 9.64 -15.06
N ASP A 79 -4.14 8.63 -14.27
CA ASP A 79 -3.74 7.31 -14.69
C ASP A 79 -4.87 6.43 -15.22
N HIS A 80 -6.12 6.89 -15.10
CA HIS A 80 -7.28 6.23 -15.71
C HIS A 80 -7.75 6.91 -16.99
N PHE A 81 -7.46 8.21 -17.19
CA PHE A 81 -7.97 8.96 -18.35
C PHE A 81 -6.90 9.64 -19.21
N GLY A 82 -5.65 9.73 -18.74
CA GLY A 82 -4.60 10.52 -19.38
C GLY A 82 -4.28 10.12 -20.83
N GLY A 83 -4.37 8.83 -21.14
CA GLY A 83 -4.14 8.28 -22.46
C GLY A 83 -5.32 8.42 -23.43
N LEU A 84 -6.44 9.03 -23.03
CA LEU A 84 -7.64 9.18 -23.86
C LEU A 84 -7.35 9.85 -25.21
N SER A 85 -6.43 10.83 -25.28
CA SER A 85 -6.12 11.48 -26.55
C SER A 85 -5.43 10.53 -27.54
N THR A 86 -4.60 9.62 -27.04
CA THR A 86 -3.97 8.57 -27.84
C THR A 86 -5.01 7.56 -28.34
N VAL A 87 -5.94 7.15 -27.48
CA VAL A 87 -7.05 6.26 -27.86
C VAL A 87 -7.96 6.92 -28.90
N ARG A 88 -8.33 8.19 -28.69
CA ARG A 88 -9.19 8.96 -29.61
C ARG A 88 -8.56 9.15 -30.99
N ALA A 89 -7.26 9.42 -31.04
CA ALA A 89 -6.55 9.54 -32.30
C ALA A 89 -6.55 8.22 -33.09
N ALA A 90 -6.52 7.09 -32.39
CA ALA A 90 -6.53 5.76 -33.00
C ALA A 90 -7.93 5.28 -33.39
N TYR A 91 -8.96 5.70 -32.67
CA TYR A 91 -10.38 5.40 -32.88
C TYR A 91 -11.22 6.69 -32.93
N PRO A 92 -11.18 7.44 -34.05
CA PRO A 92 -11.92 8.68 -34.18
C PRO A 92 -13.42 8.46 -33.93
N GLY A 93 -14.05 9.33 -33.13
CA GLY A 93 -15.49 9.25 -32.85
C GLY A 93 -15.93 8.21 -31.81
N VAL A 94 -15.03 7.40 -31.23
CA VAL A 94 -15.40 6.46 -30.15
C VAL A 94 -16.01 7.18 -28.94
N PRO A 95 -17.23 6.87 -28.47
CA PRO A 95 -17.81 7.57 -27.34
C PRO A 95 -17.03 7.30 -26.05
N ILE A 96 -16.65 8.36 -25.35
CA ILE A 96 -16.10 8.32 -23.99
C ILE A 96 -17.27 8.50 -23.01
N VAL A 97 -17.42 7.55 -22.09
CA VAL A 97 -18.54 7.44 -21.16
C VAL A 97 -18.03 7.57 -19.73
N ALA A 98 -18.64 8.45 -18.94
CA ALA A 98 -18.35 8.57 -17.52
C ALA A 98 -19.54 9.18 -16.76
N THR A 99 -19.55 9.09 -15.43
CA THR A 99 -20.51 9.85 -14.64
C THR A 99 -20.17 11.34 -14.62
N ARG A 100 -21.13 12.18 -14.23
CA ARG A 100 -20.90 13.61 -14.07
C ARG A 100 -19.82 13.89 -13.02
N ALA A 101 -19.83 13.15 -11.91
CA ALA A 101 -18.82 13.27 -10.87
C ALA A 101 -17.43 12.92 -11.41
N THR A 102 -17.32 11.84 -12.20
CA THR A 102 -16.07 11.48 -12.89
C THR A 102 -15.60 12.54 -13.87
N SER A 103 -16.48 13.08 -14.72
CA SER A 103 -16.11 14.18 -15.61
C SER A 103 -15.60 15.42 -14.85
N ASN A 104 -16.17 15.71 -13.67
CA ASN A 104 -15.72 16.83 -12.85
C ASN A 104 -14.36 16.53 -12.20
N GLY A 105 -14.18 15.32 -11.65
CA GLY A 105 -12.92 14.87 -11.07
C GLY A 105 -11.76 14.95 -12.07
N MET A 106 -11.98 14.49 -13.31
CA MET A 106 -11.00 14.61 -14.39
C MET A 106 -10.55 16.07 -14.61
N ARG A 107 -11.49 17.03 -14.62
CA ARG A 107 -11.18 18.45 -14.79
C ARG A 107 -10.35 18.98 -13.63
N VAL A 108 -10.76 18.69 -12.40
CA VAL A 108 -10.07 19.14 -11.18
C VAL A 108 -8.65 18.59 -11.13
N VAL A 109 -8.48 17.29 -11.31
CA VAL A 109 -7.16 16.63 -11.27
C VAL A 109 -6.26 17.13 -12.39
N HIS A 110 -6.80 17.28 -13.60
CA HIS A 110 -6.04 17.81 -14.72
C HIS A 110 -5.60 19.26 -14.48
N GLU A 111 -6.50 20.14 -14.03
CA GLU A 111 -6.20 21.55 -13.73
C GLU A 111 -5.12 21.66 -12.64
N GLN A 112 -5.26 20.90 -11.55
CA GLN A 112 -4.27 20.86 -10.46
C GLN A 112 -2.92 20.32 -10.92
N GLY A 113 -2.91 19.23 -11.68
CA GLY A 113 -1.68 18.62 -12.19
C GLY A 113 -0.99 19.45 -13.27
N MET A 114 -1.73 20.31 -13.98
CA MET A 114 -1.21 21.22 -15.02
C MET A 114 -0.87 22.63 -14.52
N ALA A 115 -1.11 22.95 -13.24
CA ALA A 115 -0.66 24.19 -12.62
C ALA A 115 0.87 24.34 -12.67
N SER A 116 1.41 25.55 -12.44
CA SER A 116 2.86 25.84 -12.63
C SER A 116 3.81 24.90 -11.86
N ASN A 117 3.37 24.37 -10.72
CA ASN A 117 4.10 23.38 -9.90
C ASN A 117 3.45 21.99 -9.92
N GLY A 118 2.55 21.74 -10.86
CA GLY A 118 1.78 20.51 -10.97
C GLY A 118 2.60 19.35 -11.53
N TRP A 119 2.32 18.16 -11.02
CA TRP A 119 3.09 16.94 -11.30
C TRP A 119 2.90 16.42 -12.74
N LEU A 120 1.74 16.68 -13.39
CA LEU A 120 1.49 16.28 -14.78
C LEU A 120 2.38 17.05 -15.77
N ARG A 121 2.74 18.31 -15.47
CA ARG A 121 3.68 19.07 -16.33
C ARG A 121 5.05 18.41 -16.42
N ALA A 122 5.49 17.75 -15.34
CA ALA A 122 6.77 17.06 -15.29
C ALA A 122 6.84 15.84 -16.22
N LEU A 123 5.68 15.31 -16.65
CA LEU A 123 5.60 14.23 -17.64
C LEU A 123 5.95 14.71 -19.06
N GLY A 124 6.02 16.01 -19.31
CA GLY A 124 6.44 16.58 -20.59
C GLY A 124 5.60 16.04 -21.74
N THR A 125 6.27 15.49 -22.76
CA THR A 125 5.62 14.94 -23.96
C THR A 125 4.89 13.61 -23.73
N GLU A 126 5.08 12.96 -22.57
CA GLU A 126 4.40 11.71 -22.24
C GLU A 126 2.98 11.91 -21.72
N TYR A 127 2.54 13.15 -21.50
CA TYR A 127 1.15 13.47 -21.15
C TYR A 127 0.55 14.47 -22.15
N ASP A 128 -0.77 14.45 -22.32
CA ASP A 128 -1.48 15.46 -23.11
C ASP A 128 -1.96 16.60 -22.22
N SER A 129 -1.43 17.80 -22.44
CA SER A 129 -1.88 18.99 -21.74
C SER A 129 -3.30 19.41 -22.09
N THR A 130 -3.91 18.81 -23.12
CA THR A 130 -5.30 19.06 -23.48
C THR A 130 -6.19 17.96 -22.91
N LEU A 131 -7.04 18.31 -21.96
CA LEU A 131 -8.02 17.40 -21.40
C LEU A 131 -9.09 17.03 -22.43
N LEU A 132 -9.22 15.74 -22.73
CA LEU A 132 -10.44 15.20 -23.32
C LEU A 132 -11.48 14.93 -22.23
N VAL A 133 -12.70 15.41 -22.46
CA VAL A 133 -13.83 15.23 -21.54
C VAL A 133 -14.79 14.18 -22.12
N PRO A 134 -15.56 13.47 -21.27
CA PRO A 134 -16.50 12.46 -21.74
C PRO A 134 -17.55 13.03 -22.69
N ASP A 135 -17.84 12.31 -23.78
CA ASP A 135 -18.90 12.68 -24.74
C ASP A 135 -20.29 12.34 -24.18
N ARG A 136 -20.37 11.28 -23.38
CA ARG A 136 -21.62 10.76 -22.82
C ARG A 136 -21.53 10.73 -21.30
N ILE A 137 -22.33 11.59 -20.68
CA ILE A 137 -22.54 11.59 -19.23
C ILE A 137 -23.67 10.61 -18.88
N VAL A 138 -23.40 9.72 -17.94
CA VAL A 138 -24.37 8.75 -17.40
C VAL A 138 -24.64 9.03 -15.91
N ASN A 139 -25.79 8.61 -15.43
CA ASN A 139 -26.15 8.67 -14.02
C ASN A 139 -25.85 7.35 -13.30
N SER A 140 -25.71 7.40 -11.98
CA SER A 140 -25.61 6.18 -11.17
C SER A 140 -26.90 5.36 -11.30
N GLY A 141 -26.77 4.07 -11.63
CA GLY A 141 -27.86 3.15 -11.95
C GLY A 141 -28.17 3.02 -13.44
N ASP A 142 -27.61 3.86 -14.31
CA ASP A 142 -27.84 3.77 -15.75
C ASP A 142 -27.32 2.45 -16.31
N THR A 143 -28.08 1.91 -17.26
CA THR A 143 -27.74 0.69 -17.99
C THR A 143 -27.52 0.99 -19.46
N LEU A 144 -26.38 0.56 -20.01
CA LEU A 144 -26.02 0.71 -21.40
C LEU A 144 -25.89 -0.66 -22.06
N ARG A 145 -26.44 -0.81 -23.26
CA ARG A 145 -26.25 -2.00 -24.09
C ARG A 145 -25.36 -1.69 -25.28
N MET A 146 -24.29 -2.45 -25.43
CA MET A 146 -23.36 -2.38 -26.56
C MET A 146 -22.57 -3.67 -26.66
N ALA A 147 -22.06 -4.02 -27.86
CA ALA A 147 -21.30 -5.25 -28.07
C ALA A 147 -22.02 -6.54 -27.60
N GLY A 148 -23.35 -6.55 -27.56
CA GLY A 148 -24.14 -7.66 -27.02
C GLY A 148 -24.11 -7.82 -25.50
N LEU A 149 -23.51 -6.87 -24.77
CA LEU A 149 -23.33 -6.88 -23.32
C LEU A 149 -24.12 -5.75 -22.64
N THR A 150 -24.40 -5.95 -21.36
CA THR A 150 -25.05 -4.98 -20.48
C THR A 150 -24.03 -4.36 -19.54
N PHE A 151 -23.94 -3.03 -19.53
CA PHE A 151 -23.05 -2.26 -18.66
C PHE A 151 -23.90 -1.47 -17.68
N ILE A 152 -23.82 -1.81 -16.39
CA ILE A 152 -24.54 -1.14 -15.31
C ILE A 152 -23.53 -0.25 -14.59
N VAL A 153 -23.70 1.07 -14.67
CA VAL A 153 -22.78 2.04 -14.08
C VAL A 153 -23.33 2.50 -12.74
N ARG A 154 -22.55 2.37 -11.66
CA ARG A 154 -22.92 2.85 -10.32
C ARG A 154 -21.81 3.71 -9.74
N ASP A 155 -22.15 4.92 -9.36
CA ASP A 155 -21.27 5.83 -8.64
C ASP A 155 -21.47 5.65 -7.14
N TYR A 156 -20.40 5.36 -6.42
CA TYR A 156 -20.40 5.18 -4.96
C TYR A 156 -19.87 6.41 -4.21
N GLY A 157 -19.54 7.49 -4.93
CA GLY A 157 -19.02 8.71 -4.34
C GLY A 157 -17.57 8.58 -3.87
N PRO A 158 -17.20 9.29 -2.78
CA PRO A 158 -15.83 9.31 -2.29
C PRO A 158 -15.36 7.96 -1.74
N LEU A 159 -14.35 7.37 -2.37
CA LEU A 159 -13.62 6.19 -1.90
C LEU A 159 -12.13 6.52 -2.03
N GLU A 160 -11.43 5.89 -2.98
CA GLU A 160 -10.05 6.21 -3.28
C GLU A 160 -9.95 7.62 -3.88
N ALA A 161 -10.74 7.89 -4.92
CA ALA A 161 -10.95 9.24 -5.43
C ALA A 161 -12.18 9.92 -4.79
N GLN A 162 -12.38 11.21 -5.07
CA GLN A 162 -13.61 11.94 -4.69
C GLN A 162 -14.87 11.43 -5.40
N ASN A 163 -14.69 10.62 -6.46
CA ASN A 163 -15.73 10.03 -7.27
C ASN A 163 -15.28 8.65 -7.70
N ASN A 164 -16.14 7.63 -7.61
CA ASN A 164 -15.76 6.26 -7.96
C ASN A 164 -16.93 5.56 -8.61
N SER A 165 -16.84 5.38 -9.93
CA SER A 165 -17.82 4.62 -10.69
C SER A 165 -17.35 3.18 -10.88
N VAL A 166 -18.25 2.25 -10.60
CA VAL A 166 -18.09 0.83 -10.82
C VAL A 166 -18.98 0.43 -11.99
N ILE A 167 -18.43 -0.37 -12.92
CA ILE A 167 -19.13 -0.82 -14.11
C ILE A 167 -19.31 -2.34 -14.04
N ALA A 168 -20.53 -2.81 -13.85
CA ALA A 168 -20.84 -4.23 -13.81
C ALA A 168 -21.26 -4.75 -15.20
N VAL A 169 -20.76 -5.93 -15.55
CA VAL A 169 -21.12 -6.69 -16.75
C VAL A 169 -21.58 -8.08 -16.34
N PRO A 170 -22.89 -8.25 -16.04
CA PRO A 170 -23.45 -9.49 -15.51
C PRO A 170 -23.17 -10.72 -16.37
N GLU A 171 -23.23 -10.57 -17.69
CA GLU A 171 -22.99 -11.64 -18.65
C GLU A 171 -21.58 -12.25 -18.55
N LEU A 172 -20.62 -11.52 -17.98
CA LEU A 172 -19.24 -11.96 -17.78
C LEU A 172 -18.91 -12.28 -16.32
N ASN A 173 -19.87 -12.17 -15.39
CA ASN A 173 -19.60 -12.18 -13.94
C ASN A 173 -18.47 -11.21 -13.54
N ALA A 174 -18.39 -10.07 -14.23
CA ALA A 174 -17.30 -9.11 -14.08
C ALA A 174 -17.81 -7.78 -13.54
N VAL A 175 -17.01 -7.17 -12.66
CA VAL A 175 -17.22 -5.82 -12.18
C VAL A 175 -15.92 -5.04 -12.24
N PHE A 176 -15.88 -3.96 -13.02
CA PHE A 176 -14.73 -3.08 -13.13
C PHE A 176 -14.85 -2.00 -12.07
N THR A 177 -14.00 -2.08 -11.06
CA THR A 177 -14.13 -1.21 -9.88
C THR A 177 -13.34 0.08 -10.00
N GLY A 178 -12.45 0.18 -11.00
CA GLY A 178 -11.33 1.13 -10.91
C GLY A 178 -10.69 0.96 -9.55
N ASP A 179 -10.58 2.08 -8.83
CA ASP A 179 -9.98 2.14 -7.52
C ASP A 179 -10.99 2.18 -6.37
N ALA A 180 -12.29 2.00 -6.66
CA ALA A 180 -13.32 1.83 -5.64
C ALA A 180 -13.04 0.64 -4.70
N THR A 181 -12.30 -0.35 -5.20
CA THR A 181 -11.77 -1.49 -4.45
C THR A 181 -10.40 -1.85 -5.01
N VAL A 182 -9.51 -2.40 -4.19
CA VAL A 182 -8.20 -2.86 -4.65
C VAL A 182 -7.81 -4.18 -4.01
N HIS A 183 -7.15 -5.05 -4.78
CA HIS A 183 -6.52 -6.26 -4.28
C HIS A 183 -5.01 -6.18 -4.48
N GLY A 184 -4.23 -6.69 -3.53
CA GLY A 184 -2.78 -6.77 -3.67
C GLY A 184 -2.06 -5.48 -3.27
N ALA A 185 -2.81 -4.40 -3.01
CA ALA A 185 -2.32 -3.16 -2.45
C ALA A 185 -3.16 -2.63 -1.29
N SER A 186 -2.60 -1.61 -0.65
CA SER A 186 -3.27 -0.83 0.37
C SER A 186 -4.40 -0.03 -0.25
N PHE A 187 -5.61 -0.25 0.23
CA PHE A 187 -6.76 0.53 -0.20
C PHE A 187 -6.63 1.95 0.33
N TYR A 188 -6.33 2.88 -0.56
CA TYR A 188 -6.20 4.27 -0.22
C TYR A 188 -7.60 4.88 -0.06
N VAL A 189 -7.89 5.46 1.11
CA VAL A 189 -9.13 6.17 1.40
C VAL A 189 -8.83 7.30 2.36
N GLY A 190 -8.19 8.39 1.91
CA GLY A 190 -7.78 9.51 2.78
C GLY A 190 -8.86 9.95 3.80
N THR A 191 -8.48 10.67 4.85
CA THR A 191 -9.29 10.95 6.07
C THR A 191 -10.77 11.23 5.82
N GLU A 192 -11.08 12.07 4.85
CA GLU A 192 -12.45 12.50 4.55
C GLU A 192 -13.30 11.37 3.96
N ASN A 193 -12.66 10.38 3.33
CA ASN A 193 -13.30 9.28 2.62
C ASN A 193 -13.31 7.98 3.43
N ALA A 194 -12.42 7.81 4.41
CA ALA A 194 -12.35 6.59 5.22
C ALA A 194 -13.70 6.26 5.91
N GLN A 195 -14.38 7.27 6.46
CA GLN A 195 -15.70 7.09 7.07
C GLN A 195 -16.77 6.73 6.03
N HIS A 196 -16.71 7.36 4.84
CA HIS A 196 -17.62 7.05 3.75
C HIS A 196 -17.43 5.62 3.24
N ALA A 197 -16.17 5.17 3.12
CA ALA A 197 -15.81 3.83 2.68
C ALA A 197 -16.43 2.72 3.53
N LEU A 198 -16.57 2.93 4.86
CA LEU A 198 -17.25 1.98 5.76
C LEU A 198 -18.72 1.75 5.39
N THR A 199 -19.36 2.70 4.69
CA THR A 199 -20.76 2.59 4.23
C THR A 199 -20.89 2.29 2.74
N ALA A 200 -19.97 2.78 1.92
CA ALA A 200 -19.97 2.60 0.48
C ALA A 200 -19.52 1.19 0.06
N LEU A 201 -18.46 0.63 0.67
CA LEU A 201 -17.99 -0.73 0.34
C LEU A 201 -19.05 -1.83 0.55
N PRO A 202 -19.85 -1.83 1.64
CA PRO A 202 -20.98 -2.75 1.76
C PRO A 202 -22.03 -2.58 0.66
N ARG A 203 -22.27 -1.35 0.19
CA ARG A 203 -23.19 -1.09 -0.92
C ARG A 203 -22.64 -1.62 -2.25
N VAL A 204 -21.33 -1.48 -2.50
CA VAL A 204 -20.68 -2.10 -3.67
C VAL A 204 -20.96 -3.59 -3.71
N LEU A 205 -20.81 -4.29 -2.58
CA LEU A 205 -21.09 -5.73 -2.53
C LEU A 205 -22.58 -6.05 -2.69
N ALA A 206 -23.47 -5.26 -2.08
CA ALA A 206 -24.92 -5.49 -2.10
C ALA A 206 -25.54 -5.26 -3.50
N ASP A 207 -25.07 -4.25 -4.23
CA ASP A 207 -25.56 -3.89 -5.57
C ASP A 207 -25.03 -4.82 -6.67
N HIS A 208 -24.02 -5.64 -6.36
CA HIS A 208 -23.41 -6.62 -7.28
C HIS A 208 -23.49 -8.05 -6.69
N PRO A 209 -24.71 -8.56 -6.44
CA PRO A 209 -24.90 -9.86 -5.79
C PRO A 209 -24.48 -11.00 -6.72
N GLY A 210 -23.82 -12.00 -6.13
CA GLY A 210 -23.24 -13.12 -6.86
C GLY A 210 -21.73 -13.17 -6.67
N LYS A 211 -21.11 -14.29 -7.05
CA LYS A 211 -19.64 -14.45 -6.96
C LYS A 211 -18.94 -13.74 -8.13
N MET A 212 -19.22 -12.45 -8.31
CA MET A 212 -18.58 -11.64 -9.35
C MET A 212 -17.10 -11.44 -9.05
N THR A 213 -16.31 -11.27 -10.11
CA THR A 213 -14.88 -10.98 -10.01
C THR A 213 -14.66 -9.48 -10.19
N ALA A 214 -13.95 -8.87 -9.23
CA ALA A 214 -13.51 -7.49 -9.31
C ALA A 214 -12.28 -7.37 -10.19
N TYR A 215 -12.37 -6.49 -11.18
CA TYR A 215 -11.31 -6.08 -12.09
C TYR A 215 -10.91 -4.65 -11.72
N ALA A 216 -9.94 -4.54 -10.82
CA ALA A 216 -9.51 -3.27 -10.24
C ALA A 216 -8.61 -2.46 -11.18
N GLY A 217 -8.50 -1.17 -10.87
CA GLY A 217 -7.63 -0.22 -11.54
C GLY A 217 -6.14 -0.52 -11.35
N HIS A 218 -5.77 -1.30 -10.33
CA HIS A 218 -4.41 -1.80 -10.14
C HIS A 218 -4.41 -3.30 -9.79
N TYR A 219 -3.28 -3.97 -10.03
CA TYR A 219 -3.06 -5.39 -9.71
C TYR A 219 -3.99 -6.38 -10.42
N GLY A 220 -4.11 -7.59 -9.88
CA GLY A 220 -4.85 -8.71 -10.46
C GLY A 220 -6.32 -8.77 -10.04
N PRO A 221 -7.16 -9.47 -10.82
CA PRO A 221 -8.56 -9.65 -10.49
C PRO A 221 -8.74 -10.56 -9.27
N ARG A 222 -9.81 -10.36 -8.50
CA ARG A 222 -10.14 -11.15 -7.31
C ARG A 222 -11.65 -11.18 -7.07
N PRO A 223 -12.24 -12.24 -6.47
CA PRO A 223 -13.65 -12.23 -6.09
C PRO A 223 -14.04 -10.98 -5.30
N LEU A 224 -15.12 -10.32 -5.72
CA LEU A 224 -15.54 -9.01 -5.19
C LEU A 224 -15.77 -9.06 -3.68
N ASP A 225 -16.41 -10.12 -3.18
CA ASP A 225 -16.69 -10.34 -1.76
C ASP A 225 -15.40 -10.34 -0.92
N ARG A 226 -14.34 -11.00 -1.42
CA ARG A 226 -13.04 -11.04 -0.76
C ARG A 226 -12.31 -9.70 -0.83
N THR A 227 -12.36 -9.01 -1.97
CA THR A 227 -11.75 -7.69 -2.13
C THR A 227 -12.39 -6.67 -1.19
N VAL A 228 -13.74 -6.60 -1.19
CA VAL A 228 -14.50 -5.70 -0.31
C VAL A 228 -14.25 -6.01 1.16
N ALA A 229 -14.21 -7.29 1.55
CA ALA A 229 -13.90 -7.69 2.93
C ALA A 229 -12.49 -7.23 3.36
N ASP A 230 -11.48 -7.46 2.52
CA ASP A 230 -10.08 -7.08 2.80
C ASP A 230 -9.88 -5.55 2.86
N ASN A 231 -10.65 -4.80 2.05
CA ASN A 231 -10.64 -3.33 2.06
C ASN A 231 -11.34 -2.79 3.32
N LEU A 232 -12.55 -3.26 3.63
CA LEU A 232 -13.28 -2.89 4.85
C LEU A 232 -12.48 -3.14 6.13
N ASP A 233 -11.84 -4.30 6.20
CA ASP A 233 -11.00 -4.70 7.32
C ASP A 233 -9.78 -3.77 7.48
N GLN A 234 -9.17 -3.32 6.36
CA GLN A 234 -8.12 -2.30 6.40
C GLN A 234 -8.64 -0.96 6.92
N VAL A 235 -9.77 -0.47 6.41
CA VAL A 235 -10.35 0.83 6.83
C VAL A 235 -10.71 0.81 8.32
N ARG A 236 -11.27 -0.31 8.81
CA ARG A 236 -11.59 -0.50 10.24
C ARG A 236 -10.34 -0.50 11.11
N ARG A 237 -9.27 -1.19 10.69
CA ARG A 237 -7.99 -1.16 11.40
C ARG A 237 -7.42 0.25 11.47
N LEU A 238 -7.46 0.99 10.37
CA LEU A 238 -6.97 2.35 10.33
C LEU A 238 -7.77 3.27 11.26
N HIS A 239 -9.10 3.18 11.24
CA HIS A 239 -9.96 3.89 12.18
C HIS A 239 -9.62 3.55 13.64
N ALA A 240 -9.42 2.27 13.95
CA ALA A 240 -9.04 1.84 15.29
C ALA A 240 -7.67 2.41 15.70
N THR A 241 -6.70 2.48 14.80
CA THR A 241 -5.39 3.10 15.04
C THR A 241 -5.51 4.60 15.33
N VAL A 242 -6.28 5.32 14.51
CA VAL A 242 -6.51 6.76 14.70
C VAL A 242 -7.20 7.02 16.03
N ALA A 243 -8.22 6.22 16.38
CA ALA A 243 -8.91 6.32 17.67
C ALA A 243 -7.99 6.02 18.85
N LEU A 244 -7.15 4.98 18.76
CA LEU A 244 -6.19 4.62 19.79
C LEU A 244 -5.21 5.76 20.07
N VAL A 245 -4.58 6.31 19.01
CA VAL A 245 -3.60 7.40 19.17
C VAL A 245 -4.27 8.71 19.59
N GLY A 246 -5.43 9.03 19.02
CA GLY A 246 -6.11 10.31 19.23
C GLY A 246 -6.96 10.41 20.48
N SER A 247 -7.28 9.30 21.16
CA SER A 247 -8.06 9.32 22.40
C SER A 247 -7.23 9.69 23.64
N ASP A 248 -5.91 9.54 23.58
CA ASP A 248 -5.01 9.92 24.67
C ASP A 248 -4.86 11.46 24.75
N PRO A 249 -5.25 12.10 25.87
CA PRO A 249 -5.06 13.53 26.06
C PRO A 249 -3.59 13.97 25.98
N ALA A 250 -2.63 13.11 26.34
CA ALA A 250 -1.20 13.40 26.23
C ALA A 250 -0.73 13.52 24.77
N ASN A 251 -1.48 12.92 23.84
CA ASN A 251 -1.22 13.00 22.41
C ASN A 251 -1.84 14.24 21.76
N ARG A 252 -2.49 15.13 22.53
CA ARG A 252 -3.11 16.35 22.00
C ARG A 252 -2.41 17.63 22.46
N ALA A 253 -2.16 18.52 21.50
CA ALA A 253 -1.76 19.89 21.77
C ALA A 253 -2.97 20.70 22.28
N PRO A 254 -2.76 21.87 22.92
CA PRO A 254 -3.85 22.70 23.45
C PRO A 254 -4.90 23.13 22.42
N ASN A 255 -4.55 23.16 21.13
CA ASN A 255 -5.47 23.46 20.03
C ASN A 255 -6.30 22.24 19.57
N GLY A 256 -6.14 21.07 20.21
CA GLY A 256 -6.83 19.83 19.88
C GLY A 256 -6.14 18.97 18.81
N ASP A 257 -5.09 19.47 18.16
CA ASP A 257 -4.33 18.71 17.17
C ASP A 257 -3.49 17.61 17.83
N LEU A 258 -3.18 16.55 17.08
CA LEU A 258 -2.19 15.58 17.50
C LEU A 258 -0.82 16.25 17.68
N THR A 259 -0.08 15.87 18.73
CA THR A 259 1.30 16.33 18.91
C THR A 259 2.22 15.72 17.83
N PRO A 260 3.35 16.34 17.48
CA PRO A 260 4.30 15.76 16.52
C PRO A 260 4.73 14.31 16.83
N PRO A 261 4.99 13.92 18.10
CA PRO A 261 5.20 12.51 18.45
C PRO A 261 4.01 11.60 18.13
N ALA A 262 2.78 12.01 18.47
CA ALA A 262 1.58 11.25 18.17
C ALA A 262 1.34 11.10 16.66
N LYS A 263 1.63 12.16 15.87
CA LYS A 263 1.59 12.13 14.40
C LYS A 263 2.56 11.08 13.84
N ARG A 264 3.78 10.98 14.39
CA ARG A 264 4.79 9.97 14.00
C ARG A 264 4.38 8.56 14.40
N GLN A 265 3.83 8.39 15.60
CA GLN A 265 3.32 7.10 16.06
C GLN A 265 2.19 6.58 15.15
N LEU A 266 1.26 7.45 14.76
CA LEU A 266 0.17 7.11 13.85
C LEU A 266 0.68 6.74 12.45
N LEU A 267 1.61 7.50 11.89
CA LEU A 267 2.28 7.16 10.63
C LEU A 267 2.93 5.76 10.70
N LEU A 268 3.64 5.45 11.78
CA LEU A 268 4.29 4.16 11.96
C LEU A 268 3.29 3.01 12.03
N LEU A 269 2.24 3.15 12.84
CA LEU A 269 1.22 2.12 12.99
C LEU A 269 0.47 1.87 11.67
N THR A 270 0.14 2.93 10.93
CA THR A 270 -0.45 2.81 9.59
C THR A 270 0.50 2.12 8.62
N ALA A 271 1.78 2.51 8.60
CA ALA A 271 2.78 1.88 7.74
C ALA A 271 2.97 0.39 8.04
N LEU A 272 2.93 -0.02 9.31
CA LEU A 272 3.00 -1.43 9.72
C LEU A 272 1.78 -2.22 9.24
N GLN A 273 0.58 -1.63 9.27
CA GLN A 273 -0.65 -2.27 8.78
C GLN A 273 -0.65 -2.49 7.26
N THR A 274 0.13 -1.70 6.53
CA THR A 274 0.15 -1.69 5.07
C THR A 274 1.41 -2.33 4.48
N ALA A 275 2.39 -2.70 5.33
CA ALA A 275 3.73 -3.14 4.91
C ALA A 275 3.77 -4.42 4.05
N GLU A 276 2.73 -5.26 4.10
CA GLU A 276 2.59 -6.47 3.27
C GLU A 276 1.81 -6.26 1.97
N ARG A 277 1.19 -5.09 1.83
CA ARG A 277 0.39 -4.75 0.65
C ARG A 277 1.25 -3.92 -0.30
N GLY A 278 1.06 -4.15 -1.60
CA GLY A 278 1.60 -3.28 -2.64
C GLY A 278 1.14 -1.83 -2.48
N ASP A 279 1.77 -0.95 -3.23
CA ASP A 279 1.49 0.45 -3.31
C ASP A 279 1.43 0.85 -4.79
N TYR A 280 0.33 1.50 -5.19
CA TYR A 280 0.09 1.96 -6.56
C TYR A 280 0.31 3.48 -6.72
N GLY A 281 1.27 4.04 -5.97
CA GLY A 281 1.79 5.39 -6.22
C GLY A 281 1.55 6.40 -5.10
N VAL A 282 0.95 5.99 -3.98
CA VAL A 282 0.65 6.89 -2.85
C VAL A 282 1.60 6.64 -1.66
N GLY A 283 2.13 5.43 -1.49
CA GLY A 283 3.00 5.06 -0.38
C GLY A 283 2.25 4.91 0.94
N ALA A 284 2.82 4.12 1.86
CA ALA A 284 2.45 4.18 3.28
C ALA A 284 2.53 5.63 3.82
N VAL A 285 3.43 6.43 3.24
CA VAL A 285 3.64 7.84 3.57
C VAL A 285 2.55 8.75 2.99
N GLY A 286 2.03 8.51 1.78
CA GLY A 286 0.89 9.26 1.26
C GLY A 286 -0.43 8.84 1.90
N MET A 287 -0.61 7.56 2.22
CA MET A 287 -1.75 7.14 3.05
C MET A 287 -1.76 7.92 4.36
N ALA A 288 -0.65 7.97 5.09
CA ALA A 288 -0.57 8.77 6.30
C ALA A 288 -0.65 10.30 6.08
N ARG A 289 -0.30 10.84 4.91
CA ARG A 289 -0.50 12.26 4.58
C ARG A 289 -1.95 12.67 4.56
N PHE A 290 -2.78 11.83 3.97
CA PHE A 290 -4.17 12.17 3.70
C PHE A 290 -5.09 11.60 4.76
N GLU A 291 -4.66 10.58 5.52
CA GLU A 291 -5.35 10.03 6.70
C GLU A 291 -5.10 10.85 7.97
N LEU A 292 -4.52 12.04 7.84
CA LEU A 292 -4.20 12.94 8.94
C LEU A 292 -4.63 14.39 8.61
N PRO A 293 -5.15 15.18 9.59
CA PRO A 293 -5.56 16.58 9.39
C PRO A 293 -4.53 17.44 8.63
N ALA A 294 -4.99 18.47 7.93
CA ALA A 294 -4.20 19.35 7.04
C ALA A 294 -2.87 19.87 7.63
N THR A 295 -2.77 20.01 8.97
CA THR A 295 -1.54 20.41 9.67
C THR A 295 -0.43 19.35 9.66
N ILE A 296 -0.69 18.15 9.13
CA ILE A 296 0.23 17.00 9.09
C ILE A 296 0.76 16.77 7.66
N ALA A 297 -0.07 16.97 6.65
CA ALA A 297 0.32 16.89 5.24
C ALA A 297 1.51 17.80 4.91
N ALA A 298 1.58 18.99 5.54
CA ALA A 298 2.67 19.94 5.39
C ALA A 298 4.03 19.43 5.94
N PHE A 299 4.04 18.67 7.04
CA PHE A 299 5.27 18.09 7.61
C PHE A 299 5.81 16.98 6.71
N ILE A 300 4.93 16.16 6.14
CA ILE A 300 5.35 15.03 5.31
C ILE A 300 5.82 15.53 3.93
N ALA A 301 5.26 16.62 3.38
CA ALA A 301 5.67 17.25 2.12
C ALA A 301 7.19 17.52 2.04
N ASP A 302 7.82 17.80 3.18
CA ASP A 302 9.26 18.03 3.26
C ASP A 302 10.08 16.73 3.21
N SER A 303 9.53 15.64 3.76
CA SER A 303 10.22 14.35 3.91
C SER A 303 10.22 13.41 2.68
N THR A 304 9.31 13.55 1.70
CA THR A 304 9.22 12.60 0.56
C THR A 304 9.96 13.05 -0.71
N ARG A 305 10.83 14.06 -0.66
CA ARG A 305 11.64 14.45 -1.82
C ARG A 305 12.73 13.43 -2.19
N ARG A 306 12.67 12.21 -1.66
CA ARG A 306 13.62 11.10 -1.90
C ARG A 306 12.83 9.79 -2.00
N THR A 307 12.84 9.18 -3.19
CA THR A 307 11.96 8.11 -3.74
C THR A 307 12.31 6.67 -3.25
N PRO A 308 11.59 5.57 -3.68
CA PRO A 308 11.17 4.41 -2.85
C PRO A 308 11.77 3.05 -3.36
N PRO A 309 11.11 1.86 -3.30
CA PRO A 309 11.11 0.88 -2.21
C PRO A 309 11.60 -0.55 -2.57
N GLN A 310 12.00 -1.35 -1.56
CA GLN A 310 11.97 -2.83 -1.53
C GLN A 310 11.60 -3.32 -0.11
N THR A 311 10.44 -3.97 0.08
CA THR A 311 9.74 -3.93 1.39
C THR A 311 9.51 -5.29 2.09
N LEU A 312 9.46 -6.44 1.41
CA LEU A 312 9.10 -7.71 2.10
C LEU A 312 10.22 -8.25 3.00
N ALA A 313 11.48 -8.24 2.56
CA ALA A 313 12.61 -8.72 3.36
C ALA A 313 12.92 -7.84 4.59
N VAL A 314 12.41 -6.61 4.59
CA VAL A 314 12.62 -5.62 5.64
C VAL A 314 11.68 -5.90 6.83
N ARG A 315 10.45 -6.37 6.61
CA ARG A 315 9.48 -6.63 7.68
C ARG A 315 9.86 -7.79 8.60
N ASP A 316 10.21 -8.94 8.04
CA ASP A 316 10.64 -10.10 8.84
C ASP A 316 11.97 -9.84 9.55
N ALA A 317 12.84 -9.06 8.89
CA ALA A 317 14.06 -8.59 9.51
C ALA A 317 13.79 -7.61 10.68
N MET A 318 12.75 -6.79 10.60
CA MET A 318 12.51 -5.76 11.61
C MET A 318 11.73 -6.20 12.83
N ARG A 319 11.05 -7.35 12.81
CA ARG A 319 10.24 -7.84 13.96
C ARG A 319 10.98 -7.83 15.30
N PRO A 320 12.25 -8.27 15.40
CA PRO A 320 13.00 -8.22 16.66
C PRO A 320 13.30 -6.79 17.12
N LEU A 321 13.70 -5.90 16.19
CA LEU A 321 14.00 -4.49 16.50
C LEU A 321 12.77 -3.75 17.01
N LEU A 322 11.62 -3.95 16.37
CA LEU A 322 10.35 -3.35 16.76
C LEU A 322 9.80 -3.90 18.09
N PHE A 323 10.08 -5.16 18.40
CA PHE A 323 9.73 -5.74 19.70
C PHE A 323 10.55 -5.12 20.83
N LEU A 324 11.87 -4.94 20.62
CA LEU A 324 12.74 -4.26 21.57
C LEU A 324 12.30 -2.80 21.75
N ALA A 325 12.08 -2.08 20.65
CA ALA A 325 11.64 -0.68 20.69
C ALA A 325 10.31 -0.49 21.45
N GLY A 326 9.36 -1.42 21.34
CA GLY A 326 8.07 -1.35 22.03
C GLY A 326 8.12 -1.48 23.57
N HIS A 327 9.30 -1.71 24.16
CA HIS A 327 9.52 -1.74 25.60
C HIS A 327 10.25 -0.50 26.15
N TYR A 328 10.64 0.45 25.29
CA TYR A 328 11.49 1.61 25.64
C TYR A 328 10.95 2.92 25.05
N ASP A 329 11.41 4.06 25.58
CA ASP A 329 11.08 5.37 25.00
C ASP A 329 11.79 5.55 23.65
N ILE A 330 11.00 5.57 22.59
CA ILE A 330 11.50 5.60 21.21
C ILE A 330 11.84 7.05 20.82
N GLY A 331 13.04 7.25 20.28
CA GLY A 331 13.53 8.51 19.73
C GLY A 331 13.29 8.64 18.22
N ASP A 332 14.23 9.24 17.50
CA ASP A 332 14.13 9.50 16.06
C ASP A 332 14.33 8.23 15.21
N ILE A 333 13.52 8.08 14.16
CA ILE A 333 13.63 6.98 13.19
C ILE A 333 13.97 7.58 11.84
N THR A 334 15.07 7.13 11.24
CA THR A 334 15.57 7.64 9.95
C THR A 334 15.67 6.50 8.93
N VAL A 335 15.19 6.73 7.72
CA VAL A 335 15.31 5.79 6.60
C VAL A 335 16.32 6.34 5.59
N GLY A 336 17.33 5.55 5.23
CA GLY A 336 18.39 5.97 4.30
C GLY A 336 18.74 4.88 3.28
N LEU A 337 19.53 5.26 2.26
CA LEU A 337 20.13 4.31 1.32
C LEU A 337 21.00 3.31 2.09
N GLY A 338 20.64 2.02 2.05
CA GLY A 338 21.39 0.95 2.71
C GLY A 338 20.70 0.32 3.92
N GLY A 339 19.70 0.96 4.52
CA GLY A 339 19.06 0.37 5.70
C GLY A 339 18.09 1.28 6.47
N LEU A 340 17.49 0.69 7.50
CA LEU A 340 16.67 1.41 8.47
C LEU A 340 17.49 1.75 9.71
N TYR A 341 17.27 2.93 10.28
CA TYR A 341 17.86 3.39 11.54
C TYR A 341 16.78 3.74 12.55
N LEU A 342 16.93 3.27 13.78
CA LEU A 342 16.03 3.57 14.89
C LEU A 342 16.86 3.98 16.11
N ASP A 343 16.63 5.19 16.61
CA ASP A 343 17.20 5.63 17.88
C ASP A 343 16.18 5.45 19.02
N ALA A 344 16.64 4.94 20.15
CA ALA A 344 15.83 4.77 21.36
C ALA A 344 16.62 5.22 22.59
N THR A 345 15.92 5.71 23.61
CA THR A 345 16.53 6.04 24.90
C THR A 345 15.99 5.08 25.96
N VAL A 346 16.89 4.46 26.70
CA VAL A 346 16.55 3.54 27.80
C VAL A 346 17.00 4.15 29.10
N GLU A 347 16.04 4.48 29.96
CA GLU A 347 16.29 4.96 31.31
C GLU A 347 15.92 3.90 32.34
N THR A 348 16.86 3.63 33.25
CA THR A 348 16.64 2.81 34.44
C THR A 348 17.03 3.61 35.67
N SER A 349 16.75 3.10 36.87
CA SER A 349 17.16 3.75 38.12
C SER A 349 18.68 3.87 38.31
N ARG A 350 19.49 3.23 37.44
CA ARG A 350 20.96 3.21 37.54
C ARG A 350 21.70 3.64 36.27
N TYR A 351 21.06 3.60 35.11
CA TYR A 351 21.71 3.81 33.82
C TYR A 351 20.80 4.55 32.83
N ARG A 352 21.41 5.35 31.95
CA ARG A 352 20.76 5.98 30.81
C ARG A 352 21.52 5.63 29.55
N TYR A 353 20.92 4.85 28.66
CA TYR A 353 21.51 4.43 27.40
C TYR A 353 20.82 5.09 26.21
N GLN A 354 21.61 5.48 25.22
CA GLN A 354 21.14 5.78 23.87
C GLN A 354 21.45 4.59 22.97
N LEU A 355 20.43 4.02 22.35
CA LEU A 355 20.54 2.87 21.48
C LEU A 355 20.25 3.28 20.05
N THR A 356 21.17 3.03 19.12
CA THR A 356 20.96 3.18 17.68
C THR A 356 20.93 1.79 17.05
N PHE A 357 19.76 1.39 16.57
CA PHE A 357 19.58 0.15 15.83
C PHE A 357 19.66 0.43 14.34
N SER A 358 20.36 -0.41 13.60
CA SER A 358 20.34 -0.39 12.14
C SER A 358 20.26 -1.79 11.54
N TYR A 359 19.57 -1.89 10.41
CA TYR A 359 19.51 -3.11 9.61
C TYR A 359 20.03 -2.85 8.21
N ASP A 360 21.12 -3.51 7.84
CA ASP A 360 21.66 -3.53 6.49
C ASP A 360 20.99 -4.68 5.71
N HIS A 361 20.15 -4.31 4.75
CA HIS A 361 19.40 -5.26 3.93
C HIS A 361 20.26 -5.95 2.86
N VAL A 362 21.39 -5.36 2.47
CA VAL A 362 22.34 -5.93 1.50
C VAL A 362 23.13 -7.04 2.17
N GLN A 363 23.64 -6.78 3.37
CA GLN A 363 24.41 -7.74 4.14
C GLN A 363 23.54 -8.68 4.98
N ARG A 364 22.25 -8.36 5.16
CA ARG A 364 21.30 -9.04 6.05
C ARG A 364 21.81 -9.08 7.50
N ARG A 365 22.37 -7.96 7.95
CA ARG A 365 22.99 -7.83 9.28
C ARG A 365 22.35 -6.73 10.07
N TYR A 366 22.21 -6.98 11.36
CA TYR A 366 21.83 -6.00 12.37
C TYR A 366 23.07 -5.40 12.99
N ARG A 367 22.96 -4.12 13.32
CA ARG A 367 23.92 -3.43 14.16
C ARG A 367 23.16 -2.68 15.24
N VAL A 368 23.62 -2.77 16.47
CA VAL A 368 23.08 -2.02 17.61
C VAL A 368 24.24 -1.31 18.25
N VAL A 369 24.18 0.02 18.30
CA VAL A 369 25.17 0.83 18.99
C VAL A 369 24.53 1.29 20.29
N SER A 370 25.11 0.89 21.41
CA SER A 370 24.70 1.35 22.73
C SER A 370 25.70 2.38 23.23
N ARG A 371 25.21 3.54 23.65
CA ARG A 371 26.02 4.58 24.29
C ARG A 371 25.46 4.85 25.68
N ASP A 372 26.25 4.58 26.71
CA ASP A 372 25.94 5.04 28.06
C ASP A 372 26.11 6.56 28.10
N GLN A 373 25.03 7.27 28.41
CA GLN A 373 25.02 8.74 28.44
C GLN A 373 25.67 9.30 29.70
N ILE A 374 25.90 8.48 30.73
CA ILE A 374 26.55 8.89 31.98
C ILE A 374 28.06 8.69 31.86
N SER A 375 28.51 7.49 31.49
CA SER A 375 29.95 7.19 31.36
C SER A 375 30.54 7.57 30.00
N GLY A 376 29.70 7.77 28.98
CA GLY A 376 30.12 8.02 27.60
C GLY A 376 30.60 6.78 26.85
N LEU A 377 30.61 5.60 27.51
CA LEU A 377 31.07 4.34 26.93
C LEU A 377 30.18 3.89 25.77
N LEU A 378 30.81 3.33 24.75
CA LEU A 378 30.18 2.83 23.55
C LEU A 378 30.34 1.31 23.49
N ASP A 379 29.25 0.60 23.22
CA ASP A 379 29.25 -0.82 22.88
C ASP A 379 28.58 -1.01 21.52
N VAL A 380 29.11 -1.93 20.72
CA VAL A 380 28.58 -2.18 19.37
C VAL A 380 28.27 -3.66 19.28
N PHE A 381 27.03 -3.99 18.97
CA PHE A 381 26.60 -5.35 18.72
C PHE A 381 26.30 -5.52 17.25
N VAL A 382 26.74 -6.63 16.68
CA VAL A 382 26.42 -6.98 15.31
C VAL A 382 25.92 -8.42 15.28
N GLY A 383 25.01 -8.71 14.35
CA GLY A 383 24.55 -10.07 14.17
C GLY A 383 23.48 -10.23 13.10
N ALA A 384 22.76 -11.35 13.15
CA ALA A 384 21.85 -11.78 12.10
C ALA A 384 20.70 -12.60 12.67
N LEU A 385 19.67 -12.81 11.83
CA LEU A 385 18.64 -13.81 12.11
C LEU A 385 19.16 -15.20 11.78
N GLU A 386 18.87 -16.14 12.67
CA GLU A 386 19.04 -17.57 12.42
C GLU A 386 17.80 -18.16 11.73
N ALA A 387 17.94 -19.39 11.22
CA ALA A 387 16.88 -20.09 10.48
C ALA A 387 15.62 -20.34 11.32
N ASP A 388 15.74 -20.39 12.64
CA ASP A 388 14.63 -20.52 13.59
C ASP A 388 13.93 -19.19 13.91
N GLY A 389 14.35 -18.10 13.27
CA GLY A 389 13.84 -16.75 13.52
C GLY A 389 14.43 -16.08 14.76
N SER A 390 15.41 -16.69 15.43
CA SER A 390 16.12 -16.06 16.55
C SER A 390 17.06 -14.96 16.04
N LEU A 391 17.05 -13.79 16.66
CA LEU A 391 18.06 -12.76 16.44
C LEU A 391 19.23 -13.00 17.39
N VAL A 392 20.44 -13.19 16.86
CA VAL A 392 21.67 -13.26 17.66
C VAL A 392 22.48 -12.01 17.41
N LEU A 393 22.87 -11.32 18.47
CA LEU A 393 23.71 -10.12 18.48
C LEU A 393 24.95 -10.37 19.34
N SER A 394 26.11 -9.90 18.91
CA SER A 394 27.33 -10.01 19.72
C SER A 394 28.30 -8.86 19.49
N ASN A 395 29.12 -8.57 20.49
CA ASN A 395 30.20 -7.57 20.42
C ASN A 395 31.60 -8.23 20.35
N VAL A 396 31.63 -9.48 19.87
CA VAL A 396 32.85 -10.32 19.75
C VAL A 396 33.60 -10.04 18.44
N GLU A 397 32.96 -9.36 17.49
CA GLU A 397 33.57 -9.06 16.20
C GLU A 397 34.68 -7.99 16.30
N PRO A 398 35.70 -8.04 15.43
CA PRO A 398 36.75 -7.02 15.40
C PRO A 398 36.16 -5.60 15.29
N GLY A 399 36.59 -4.70 16.18
CA GLY A 399 36.11 -3.31 16.25
C GLY A 399 34.82 -3.08 17.04
N THR A 400 34.29 -4.09 17.73
CA THR A 400 32.99 -3.99 18.43
C THR A 400 33.07 -4.10 19.97
N HIS A 401 34.27 -4.21 20.54
CA HIS A 401 34.47 -4.58 21.94
C HIS A 401 34.26 -3.44 22.96
N TYR A 402 33.63 -3.80 24.09
CA TYR A 402 33.53 -3.01 25.31
C TYR A 402 34.72 -3.26 26.24
N LEU A 403 35.19 -2.22 26.94
CA LEU A 403 36.16 -2.33 28.03
C LEU A 403 35.45 -2.04 29.35
N ASP A 404 35.62 -2.91 30.34
CA ASP A 404 35.14 -2.63 31.68
C ASP A 404 35.98 -1.56 32.40
N ALA A 405 35.56 -1.18 33.61
CA ALA A 405 36.25 -0.17 34.43
C ALA A 405 37.71 -0.54 34.77
N ALA A 406 38.10 -1.82 34.63
CA ALA A 406 39.47 -2.29 34.81
C ALA A 406 40.26 -2.39 33.48
N GLY A 407 39.66 -1.96 32.36
CA GLY A 407 40.26 -1.99 31.04
C GLY A 407 40.26 -3.38 30.37
N ALA A 408 39.55 -4.36 30.94
CA ALA A 408 39.47 -5.69 30.36
C ALA A 408 38.35 -5.77 29.31
N LYS A 409 38.60 -6.52 28.23
CA LYS A 409 37.60 -6.78 27.18
C LYS A 409 36.47 -7.63 27.74
N VAL A 410 35.25 -7.13 27.58
CA VAL A 410 34.02 -7.85 27.89
C VAL A 410 33.33 -8.22 26.58
N PHE A 411 32.95 -9.48 26.51
CA PHE A 411 32.24 -10.06 25.39
C PHE A 411 30.82 -10.35 25.82
N ASN A 412 29.86 -10.03 24.99
CA ASN A 412 28.45 -10.23 25.21
C ASN A 412 27.87 -10.89 23.97
N ARG A 413 27.10 -11.94 24.17
CA ARG A 413 26.25 -12.55 23.15
C ARG A 413 24.82 -12.54 23.65
N MET A 414 23.94 -11.97 22.85
CA MET A 414 22.52 -11.87 23.13
C MET A 414 21.76 -12.67 22.10
N ARG A 415 20.89 -13.57 22.55
CA ARG A 415 19.95 -14.30 21.69
C ARG A 415 18.53 -13.90 22.04
N PHE A 416 17.76 -13.50 21.04
CA PHE A 416 16.35 -13.20 21.14
C PHE A 416 15.58 -14.27 20.35
N THR A 417 14.92 -15.18 21.04
CA THR A 417 14.18 -16.27 20.42
C THR A 417 12.67 -15.98 20.48
N PRO A 418 11.96 -15.95 19.35
CA PRO A 418 10.52 -15.74 19.36
C PRO A 418 9.81 -16.89 20.09
N LYS A 419 8.80 -16.57 20.89
CA LYS A 419 7.91 -17.53 21.57
C LYS A 419 6.46 -17.33 21.06
N GLN A 420 5.45 -17.70 21.85
CA GLN A 420 4.03 -17.51 21.50
C GLN A 420 3.71 -16.04 21.20
N GLU A 421 2.59 -15.75 20.53
CA GLU A 421 2.27 -14.42 19.98
C GLU A 421 2.50 -13.27 20.99
N GLY A 422 3.51 -12.45 20.68
CA GLY A 422 3.86 -11.27 21.47
C GLY A 422 4.94 -11.47 22.55
N CYS A 423 5.53 -12.67 22.67
CA CYS A 423 6.60 -12.98 23.63
C CYS A 423 7.91 -13.38 22.96
N TRP A 424 9.03 -13.04 23.62
CA TRP A 424 10.40 -13.39 23.24
C TRP A 424 11.17 -13.87 24.46
N MET A 425 12.02 -14.87 24.26
CA MET A 425 13.02 -15.26 25.24
C MET A 425 14.31 -14.52 24.94
N TRP A 426 14.83 -13.80 25.92
CA TRP A 426 16.10 -13.10 25.88
C TRP A 426 17.13 -13.89 26.68
N VAL A 427 18.26 -14.23 26.06
CA VAL A 427 19.38 -14.92 26.71
C VAL A 427 20.63 -14.07 26.52
N VAL A 428 21.33 -13.74 27.62
CA VAL A 428 22.60 -13.02 27.60
C VAL A 428 23.70 -13.89 28.18
N GLU A 429 24.76 -14.07 27.40
CA GLU A 429 26.01 -14.66 27.85
C GLU A 429 27.07 -13.56 27.89
N THR A 430 27.76 -13.43 29.03
CA THR A 430 28.87 -12.48 29.17
C THR A 430 30.17 -13.22 29.39
N GLY A 431 31.17 -12.98 28.55
CA GLY A 431 32.53 -13.49 28.70
C GLY A 431 33.52 -12.37 29.03
N ARG A 432 34.65 -12.73 29.66
CA ARG A 432 35.73 -11.78 30.01
C ARG A 432 37.08 -12.33 29.60
N GLY A 433 37.94 -11.51 28.99
CA GLY A 433 39.29 -11.94 28.59
C GLY A 433 39.28 -13.02 27.50
N SER A 434 40.13 -14.06 27.63
CA SER A 434 40.40 -15.01 26.54
C SER A 434 39.59 -16.32 26.55
N GLY A 435 38.41 -16.39 27.21
CA GLY A 435 37.49 -17.51 26.93
C GLY A 435 36.53 -18.00 28.00
N GLU A 436 36.45 -17.39 29.19
CA GLU A 436 35.46 -17.80 30.19
C GLU A 436 34.14 -17.04 30.00
N TRP A 437 33.06 -17.78 29.73
CA TRP A 437 31.69 -17.28 29.66
C TRP A 437 30.96 -17.56 30.97
N THR A 438 30.21 -16.57 31.45
CA THR A 438 29.33 -16.69 32.62
C THR A 438 28.10 -17.53 32.30
N GLN A 439 27.41 -18.02 33.34
CA GLN A 439 26.12 -18.68 33.14
C GLN A 439 25.13 -17.73 32.45
N PRO A 440 24.38 -18.21 31.44
CA PRO A 440 23.45 -17.39 30.70
C PRO A 440 22.37 -16.80 31.61
N LEU A 441 22.14 -15.50 31.49
CA LEU A 441 20.97 -14.85 32.06
C LEU A 441 19.81 -15.01 31.09
N GLU A 442 18.75 -15.68 31.52
CA GLU A 442 17.54 -15.88 30.74
C GLU A 442 16.37 -15.04 31.29
N GLN A 443 15.68 -14.32 30.41
CA GLN A 443 14.49 -13.56 30.75
C GLN A 443 13.46 -13.64 29.64
N GLN A 444 12.23 -14.01 30.00
CA GLN A 444 11.11 -13.92 29.07
C GLN A 444 10.54 -12.50 29.07
N MET A 445 10.49 -11.89 27.91
CA MET A 445 9.87 -10.59 27.67
C MET A 445 8.58 -10.81 26.88
N CYS A 446 7.47 -10.30 27.36
CA CYS A 446 6.21 -10.31 26.63
C CYS A 446 5.70 -8.88 26.51
N ARG A 447 5.13 -8.53 25.35
CA ARG A 447 4.39 -7.28 25.22
C ARG A 447 3.36 -7.24 26.35
N ARG A 448 3.41 -6.21 27.21
CA ARG A 448 2.30 -5.94 28.10
C ARG A 448 1.06 -5.70 27.23
N PRO A 449 -0.11 -6.25 27.57
CA PRO A 449 -1.35 -5.79 26.94
C PRO A 449 -1.39 -4.27 27.10
N LEU A 450 -1.51 -3.56 25.98
CA LEU A 450 -1.75 -2.12 25.99
C LEU A 450 -3.07 -1.93 26.75
N SER A 451 -3.00 -1.33 27.94
CA SER A 451 -4.16 -0.99 28.76
C SER A 451 -4.99 0.11 28.14
#